data_AF-A0A0U5GQ29-F1
#
_entry.id   AF-A0A0U5GQ29-F1
#
_cell.length_a   1.000
_cell.length_b   1.000
_cell.length_c   1.000
_cell.angle_alpha   90.00
_cell.angle_beta   90.00
_cell.angle_gamma   90.00
#
_symmetry.space_group_name_H-M   'P 1'
#
loop_
_entity.id
_entity.type
_entity.pdbx_description
1 polymer ?
#
loop_
_entity_poly.entity_id
_entity_poly.type
_entity_poly.pdbx_seq_one_letter_code
_entity_poly.pdbx_strand_id
1 'polypeptide(L)'
;MEHLKALRNLTLLTALCAAVTYVVPESLLPNKHLMAPLFHRAARNMLSVYEDYDLEHPDSSSLIIRMFLSSAIQIATGSRGIAFHVLNEACLIAMRMHLYDESAVQGQDPVEETILRNAFWQLYVCDKTALVVKGRPVTIHEPLFESELTLQIRSHRPVSLFDHGHGHNTDNNINNAGLLEDCLLDGFHVIRRLWTMAARVIQAVESTRERSWDAHPHPKDSSHRAAQLSEAYFEMITLTHDPPLWTTHYNSARDSRSPADSGPGAWDKDLADIVQRQRTSYLITLHSIKVFVLSAVIESNMTQIIGLSTEPLALAMRQVEQAQDFLNVLESVPFLHLQAEGEQCVEKIRRVGTLLLKLESSSDNSMVRFRANQCAMRLVDLLARLDSKASDLLGG
;
A
#
# COMPACT_ATOMS: atom_id res chain seq x y z
N MET A 1 15.46 -10.34 -31.62
CA MET A 1 15.29 -9.17 -30.72
C MET A 1 13.91 -8.53 -30.89
N GLU A 2 13.46 -8.20 -32.10
CA GLU A 2 12.12 -7.61 -32.32
C GLU A 2 10.95 -8.51 -31.89
N HIS A 3 10.98 -9.81 -32.22
CA HIS A 3 9.95 -10.76 -31.78
C HIS A 3 9.82 -10.85 -30.26
N LEU A 4 10.95 -10.71 -29.55
CA LEU A 4 10.99 -10.77 -28.10
C LEU A 4 10.40 -9.51 -27.47
N LYS A 5 10.72 -8.34 -28.02
CA LYS A 5 10.10 -7.07 -27.63
C LYS A 5 8.59 -7.10 -27.84
N ALA A 6 8.13 -7.64 -28.96
CA ALA A 6 6.70 -7.81 -29.22
C ALA A 6 6.03 -8.76 -28.21
N LEU A 7 6.68 -9.89 -27.89
CA LEU A 7 6.18 -10.85 -26.90
C LEU A 7 6.10 -10.24 -25.49
N ARG A 8 7.12 -9.48 -25.08
CA ARG A 8 7.16 -8.74 -23.80
C ARG A 8 6.03 -7.70 -23.72
N ASN A 9 5.82 -6.91 -24.77
CA ASN A 9 4.71 -5.96 -24.85
C ASN A 9 3.33 -6.63 -24.76
N LEU A 10 3.14 -7.75 -25.47
CA LEU A 10 1.90 -8.53 -25.41
C LEU A 10 1.69 -9.12 -24.01
N THR A 11 2.76 -9.57 -23.35
CA THR A 11 2.70 -10.08 -21.98
C THR A 11 2.29 -8.99 -21.01
N LEU A 12 2.89 -7.80 -21.10
CA LEU A 12 2.55 -6.63 -20.30
C LEU A 12 1.08 -6.24 -20.46
N LEU A 13 0.61 -6.10 -21.70
CA LEU A 13 -0.79 -5.77 -21.98
C LEU A 13 -1.73 -6.83 -21.41
N THR A 14 -1.40 -8.10 -21.59
CA THR A 14 -2.25 -9.21 -21.13
C THR A 14 -2.25 -9.31 -19.59
N ALA A 15 -1.12 -9.04 -18.93
CA ALA A 15 -1.02 -8.97 -17.48
C ALA A 15 -1.84 -7.80 -16.91
N LEU A 16 -1.78 -6.62 -17.55
CA LEU A 16 -2.63 -5.48 -17.22
C LEU A 16 -4.11 -5.84 -17.35
N CYS A 17 -4.52 -6.46 -18.48
CA CYS A 17 -5.88 -6.91 -18.68
C CYS A 17 -6.32 -7.88 -17.56
N ALA A 18 -5.47 -8.81 -17.16
CA ALA A 18 -5.76 -9.72 -16.04
C ALA A 18 -6.01 -8.93 -14.74
N ALA A 19 -5.07 -8.08 -14.35
CA ALA A 19 -5.16 -7.30 -13.10
C ALA A 19 -6.42 -6.42 -13.06
N VAL A 20 -6.70 -5.68 -14.14
CA VAL A 20 -7.87 -4.80 -14.23
C VAL A 20 -9.17 -5.59 -14.24
N THR A 21 -9.26 -6.67 -15.03
CA THR A 21 -10.48 -7.48 -15.14
C THR A 21 -10.90 -8.07 -13.79
N TYR A 22 -9.95 -8.44 -12.93
CA TYR A 22 -10.26 -8.93 -11.58
C TYR A 22 -10.84 -7.83 -10.67
N VAL A 23 -10.29 -6.61 -10.73
CA VAL A 23 -10.69 -5.46 -9.90
C VAL A 23 -12.06 -4.90 -10.31
N VAL A 24 -12.32 -4.78 -11.61
CA VAL A 24 -13.50 -4.07 -12.11
C VAL A 24 -14.80 -4.73 -11.61
N PRO A 25 -15.79 -3.96 -11.11
CA PRO A 25 -17.10 -4.48 -10.73
C PRO A 25 -17.81 -5.21 -11.87
N GLU A 26 -18.56 -6.26 -11.55
CA GLU A 26 -19.29 -7.05 -12.57
C GLU A 26 -20.38 -6.24 -13.29
N SER A 27 -20.85 -5.15 -12.68
CA SER A 27 -21.76 -4.18 -13.33
C SER A 27 -21.11 -3.42 -14.50
N LEU A 28 -19.79 -3.23 -14.46
CA LEU A 28 -19.04 -2.54 -15.52
C LEU A 28 -18.43 -3.53 -16.52
N LEU A 29 -18.09 -4.75 -16.07
CA LEU A 29 -17.55 -5.81 -16.90
C LEU A 29 -18.28 -7.13 -16.66
N PRO A 30 -19.39 -7.38 -17.39
CA PRO A 30 -20.12 -8.64 -17.29
C PRO A 30 -19.23 -9.82 -17.67
N ASN A 31 -19.43 -10.97 -17.02
CA ASN A 31 -18.67 -12.21 -17.28
C ASN A 31 -17.15 -12.10 -17.04
N LYS A 32 -16.71 -11.14 -16.21
CA LYS A 32 -15.29 -10.98 -15.85
C LYS A 32 -14.65 -12.28 -15.34
N HIS A 33 -15.43 -13.14 -14.68
CA HIS A 33 -14.98 -14.44 -14.17
C HIS A 33 -14.55 -15.43 -15.27
N LEU A 34 -15.02 -15.25 -16.51
CA LEU A 34 -14.59 -16.04 -17.67
C LEU A 34 -13.33 -15.45 -18.33
N MET A 35 -13.20 -14.13 -18.37
CA MET A 35 -12.12 -13.44 -19.07
C MET A 35 -10.85 -13.32 -18.23
N ALA A 36 -10.97 -12.99 -16.94
CA ALA A 36 -9.83 -12.73 -16.08
C ALA A 36 -8.84 -13.92 -15.99
N PRO A 37 -9.32 -15.18 -15.83
CA PRO A 37 -8.42 -16.34 -15.81
C PRO A 37 -7.72 -16.58 -17.15
N LEU A 38 -8.36 -16.23 -18.28
CA LEU A 38 -7.77 -16.39 -19.60
C LEU A 38 -6.60 -15.43 -19.80
N PHE A 39 -6.80 -14.14 -19.49
CA PHE A 39 -5.72 -13.16 -19.52
C PHE A 39 -4.60 -13.56 -18.57
N HIS A 40 -4.94 -13.94 -17.33
CA HIS A 40 -3.95 -14.34 -16.35
C HIS A 40 -3.08 -15.51 -16.83
N ARG A 41 -3.70 -16.59 -17.31
CA ARG A 41 -3.00 -17.77 -17.82
C ARG A 41 -2.17 -17.45 -19.06
N ALA A 42 -2.71 -16.65 -19.99
CA ALA A 42 -1.99 -16.24 -21.18
C ALA A 42 -0.74 -15.42 -20.84
N ALA A 43 -0.86 -14.44 -19.93
CA ALA A 43 0.28 -13.64 -19.48
C ALA A 43 1.37 -14.50 -18.81
N ARG A 44 0.98 -15.43 -17.91
CA ARG A 44 1.95 -16.36 -17.29
C ARG A 44 2.65 -17.26 -18.30
N ASN A 45 1.89 -17.84 -19.23
CA ASN A 45 2.44 -18.71 -20.26
C ASN A 45 3.39 -17.94 -21.19
N MET A 46 3.04 -16.71 -21.58
CA MET A 46 3.93 -15.89 -22.39
C MET A 46 5.21 -15.53 -21.63
N LEU A 47 5.13 -15.10 -20.36
CA LEU A 47 6.31 -14.82 -19.55
C LEU A 47 7.25 -16.03 -19.46
N SER A 48 6.70 -17.23 -19.24
CA SER A 48 7.50 -18.46 -19.14
C SER A 48 8.30 -18.81 -20.39
N VAL A 49 7.91 -18.30 -21.57
CA VAL A 49 8.63 -18.53 -22.83
C VAL A 49 9.95 -17.77 -22.89
N TYR A 50 10.06 -16.64 -22.18
CA TYR A 50 11.24 -15.77 -22.22
C TYR A 50 11.77 -15.38 -20.84
N GLU A 51 11.36 -16.08 -19.79
CA GLU A 51 11.66 -15.72 -18.40
C GLU A 51 13.17 -15.64 -18.13
N ASP A 52 13.95 -16.62 -18.58
CA ASP A 52 15.41 -16.60 -18.40
C ASP A 52 16.06 -15.36 -19.04
N TYR A 53 15.62 -15.01 -20.27
CA TYR A 53 16.10 -13.80 -20.93
C TYR A 53 15.67 -12.54 -20.16
N ASP A 54 14.43 -12.51 -19.68
CA ASP A 54 13.87 -11.39 -18.92
C ASP A 54 14.65 -11.14 -17.63
N LEU A 55 15.06 -12.21 -16.96
CA LEU A 55 15.87 -12.14 -15.74
C LEU A 55 17.29 -11.64 -16.02
N GLU A 56 17.90 -12.00 -17.15
CA GLU A 56 19.23 -11.52 -17.55
C GLU A 56 19.23 -10.09 -18.10
N HIS A 57 18.11 -9.65 -18.68
CA HIS A 57 17.95 -8.34 -19.30
C HIS A 57 16.66 -7.65 -18.84
N PRO A 58 16.55 -7.31 -17.54
CA PRO A 58 15.34 -6.73 -16.99
C PRO A 58 15.17 -5.27 -17.40
N ASP A 59 13.93 -4.87 -17.60
CA ASP A 59 13.49 -3.49 -17.76
C ASP A 59 12.24 -3.23 -16.92
N SER A 60 11.65 -2.04 -17.04
CA SER A 60 10.43 -1.69 -16.30
C SER A 60 9.30 -2.69 -16.53
N SER A 61 9.17 -3.27 -17.72
CA SER A 61 8.12 -4.23 -18.03
C SER A 61 8.29 -5.54 -17.24
N SER A 62 9.53 -5.98 -16.99
CA SER A 62 9.85 -7.16 -16.17
C SER A 62 9.27 -7.04 -14.76
N LEU A 63 9.33 -5.82 -14.18
CA LEU A 63 8.76 -5.50 -12.87
C LEU A 63 7.23 -5.40 -12.94
N ILE A 64 6.71 -4.60 -13.88
CA ILE A 64 5.28 -4.29 -13.97
C ILE A 64 4.45 -5.55 -14.31
N ILE A 65 4.94 -6.43 -15.18
CA ILE A 65 4.30 -7.72 -15.49
C ILE A 65 4.10 -8.52 -14.20
N ARG A 66 5.16 -8.68 -13.39
CA ARG A 66 5.10 -9.44 -12.13
C ARG A 66 4.22 -8.77 -11.09
N MET A 67 4.23 -7.44 -11.00
CA MET A 67 3.32 -6.68 -10.13
C MET A 67 1.85 -6.89 -10.52
N PHE A 68 1.51 -6.83 -11.81
CA PHE A 68 0.15 -7.11 -12.29
C PHE A 68 -0.26 -8.57 -12.08
N LEU A 69 0.63 -9.52 -12.38
CA LEU A 69 0.37 -10.93 -12.12
C LEU A 69 0.14 -11.22 -10.64
N SER A 70 0.96 -10.65 -9.74
CA SER A 70 0.76 -10.75 -8.29
C SER A 70 -0.62 -10.22 -7.89
N SER A 71 -0.97 -9.01 -8.34
CA SER A 71 -2.26 -8.38 -8.03
C SER A 71 -3.44 -9.24 -8.52
N ALA A 72 -3.36 -9.73 -9.77
CA ALA A 72 -4.37 -10.62 -10.34
C ALA A 72 -4.54 -11.90 -9.53
N ILE A 73 -3.45 -12.57 -9.12
CA ILE A 73 -3.50 -13.80 -8.31
C ILE A 73 -4.12 -13.52 -6.95
N GLN A 74 -3.71 -12.43 -6.30
CA GLN A 74 -4.19 -12.05 -4.98
C GLN A 74 -5.71 -11.85 -4.99
N ILE A 75 -6.25 -11.13 -5.99
CA ILE A 75 -7.69 -10.90 -6.11
C ILE A 75 -8.44 -12.16 -6.55
N ALA A 76 -7.84 -12.96 -7.44
CA ALA A 76 -8.49 -14.17 -7.96
C ALA A 76 -8.70 -15.23 -6.89
N THR A 77 -7.69 -15.42 -6.03
CA THR A 77 -7.62 -16.58 -5.12
C THR A 77 -7.77 -16.20 -3.65
N GLY A 78 -7.55 -14.93 -3.28
CA GLY A 78 -7.32 -14.53 -1.90
C GLY A 78 -6.06 -15.16 -1.27
N SER A 79 -5.33 -16.00 -2.00
CA SER A 79 -4.18 -16.75 -1.52
C SER A 79 -2.91 -15.93 -1.63
N ARG A 80 -2.16 -15.94 -0.53
CA ARG A 80 -0.95 -15.14 -0.34
C ARG A 80 0.29 -15.77 -0.96
N GLY A 81 0.38 -17.11 -0.99
CA GLY A 81 1.61 -17.83 -1.32
C GLY A 81 2.15 -17.48 -2.71
N ILE A 82 1.39 -17.80 -3.76
CA ILE A 82 1.84 -17.60 -5.15
C ILE A 82 1.90 -16.12 -5.50
N ALA A 83 0.91 -15.32 -5.09
CA ALA A 83 0.89 -13.87 -5.36
C ALA A 83 2.17 -13.21 -4.82
N PHE A 84 2.53 -13.50 -3.57
CA PHE A 84 3.71 -12.92 -2.94
C PHE A 84 5.02 -13.46 -3.49
N HIS A 85 5.06 -14.72 -3.94
CA HIS A 85 6.23 -15.25 -4.65
C HIS A 85 6.53 -14.42 -5.91
N VAL A 86 5.52 -14.22 -6.77
CA VAL A 86 5.67 -13.44 -8.01
C VAL A 86 6.03 -11.98 -7.71
N LEU A 87 5.47 -11.38 -6.66
CA LEU A 87 5.85 -10.02 -6.27
C LEU A 87 7.29 -9.95 -5.75
N ASN A 88 7.73 -10.96 -4.99
CA ASN A 88 9.09 -11.02 -4.47
C ASN A 88 10.12 -11.23 -5.59
N GLU A 89 9.78 -11.92 -6.67
CA GLU A 89 10.61 -11.93 -7.88
C GLU A 89 10.83 -10.51 -8.42
N ALA A 90 9.79 -9.68 -8.50
CA ALA A 90 9.94 -8.28 -8.90
C ALA A 90 10.82 -7.49 -7.91
N CYS A 91 10.68 -7.72 -6.61
CA CYS A 91 11.59 -7.12 -5.62
C CYS A 91 13.05 -7.54 -5.86
N LEU A 92 13.32 -8.82 -6.12
CA LEU A 92 14.68 -9.31 -6.39
C LEU A 92 15.25 -8.72 -7.69
N ILE A 93 14.44 -8.58 -8.73
CA ILE A 93 14.86 -7.91 -9.97
C ILE A 93 15.19 -6.44 -9.69
N ALA A 94 14.34 -5.73 -8.95
CA ALA A 94 14.60 -4.34 -8.58
C ALA A 94 15.89 -4.17 -7.76
N MET A 95 16.19 -5.14 -6.87
CA MET A 95 17.45 -5.19 -6.12
C MET A 95 18.65 -5.49 -7.02
N ARG A 96 18.54 -6.43 -7.97
CA ARG A 96 19.59 -6.76 -8.96
C ARG A 96 19.90 -5.57 -9.88
N MET A 97 18.88 -4.77 -10.20
CA MET A 97 19.02 -3.54 -10.98
C MET A 97 19.53 -2.36 -10.15
N HIS A 98 19.76 -2.53 -8.83
CA HIS A 98 20.14 -1.49 -7.88
C HIS A 98 19.22 -0.26 -7.93
N LEU A 99 17.91 -0.44 -8.13
CA LEU A 99 16.96 0.68 -8.29
C LEU A 99 16.82 1.55 -7.04
N TYR A 100 17.38 1.15 -5.90
CA TYR A 100 17.49 1.99 -4.71
C TYR A 100 18.55 3.10 -4.85
N ASP A 101 19.43 3.00 -5.85
CA ASP A 101 20.44 4.00 -6.19
C ASP A 101 19.97 4.87 -7.36
N GLU A 102 19.97 6.19 -7.18
CA GLU A 102 19.58 7.14 -8.22
C GLU A 102 20.44 6.99 -9.49
N SER A 103 21.73 6.67 -9.33
CA SER A 103 22.65 6.50 -10.46
C SER A 103 22.29 5.31 -11.36
N ALA A 104 21.59 4.31 -10.84
CA ALA A 104 21.18 3.13 -11.60
C ALA A 104 20.06 3.44 -12.61
N VAL A 105 19.26 4.48 -12.33
CA VAL A 105 18.16 4.90 -13.19
C VAL A 105 18.58 6.05 -14.11
N GLN A 106 19.55 6.86 -13.70
CA GLN A 106 20.08 7.96 -14.49
C GLN A 106 20.66 7.50 -15.83
N GLY A 107 20.38 8.27 -16.89
CA GLY A 107 20.90 8.02 -18.24
C GLY A 107 20.04 7.07 -19.09
N GLN A 108 18.97 6.52 -18.52
CA GLN A 108 17.93 5.82 -19.28
C GLN A 108 17.05 6.81 -20.07
N ASP A 109 16.19 6.26 -20.94
CA ASP A 109 15.10 7.05 -21.52
C ASP A 109 14.24 7.67 -20.40
N PRO A 110 13.85 8.95 -20.48
CA PRO A 110 13.11 9.63 -19.40
C PRO A 110 11.80 8.96 -19.00
N VAL A 111 11.11 8.29 -19.93
CA VAL A 111 9.89 7.53 -19.63
C VAL A 111 10.25 6.29 -18.83
N GLU A 112 11.25 5.53 -19.28
CA GLU A 112 11.74 4.35 -18.57
C GLU A 112 12.23 4.69 -17.15
N GLU A 113 12.97 5.80 -17.02
CA GLU A 113 13.46 6.30 -15.74
C GLU A 113 12.30 6.58 -14.75
N THR A 114 11.23 7.19 -15.26
CA THR A 114 10.05 7.51 -14.47
C THR A 114 9.30 6.24 -14.05
N ILE A 115 9.14 5.27 -14.96
CA ILE A 115 8.45 4.00 -14.66
C ILE A 115 9.26 3.17 -13.66
N LEU A 116 10.58 3.02 -13.84
CA LEU A 116 11.44 2.26 -12.92
C LEU A 116 11.41 2.84 -11.50
N ARG A 117 11.47 4.17 -11.37
CA ARG A 117 11.36 4.86 -10.08
C ARG A 117 10.02 4.59 -9.41
N ASN A 118 8.92 4.73 -10.16
CA ASN A 118 7.59 4.47 -9.63
C ASN A 118 7.41 2.99 -9.24
N ALA A 119 7.93 2.06 -10.06
CA ALA A 119 7.90 0.63 -9.78
C ALA A 119 8.69 0.28 -8.51
N PHE A 120 9.91 0.81 -8.34
CA PHE A 120 10.69 0.60 -7.12
C PHE A 120 9.95 1.12 -5.89
N TRP A 121 9.42 2.34 -5.94
CA TRP A 121 8.71 2.89 -4.79
C TRP A 121 7.46 2.09 -4.44
N GLN A 122 6.73 1.58 -5.44
CA GLN A 122 5.58 0.71 -5.22
C GLN A 122 6.00 -0.62 -4.56
N LEU A 123 7.05 -1.28 -5.08
CA LEU A 123 7.60 -2.51 -4.50
C LEU A 123 8.09 -2.29 -3.06
N TYR A 124 8.78 -1.17 -2.81
CA TYR A 124 9.24 -0.76 -1.50
C TYR A 124 8.08 -0.60 -0.51
N VAL A 125 6.98 0.07 -0.91
CA VAL A 125 5.77 0.17 -0.07
C VAL A 125 5.16 -1.20 0.22
N CYS A 126 5.04 -2.07 -0.79
CA CYS A 126 4.51 -3.41 -0.62
C CYS A 126 5.35 -4.22 0.37
N ASP A 127 6.67 -4.08 0.33
CA ASP A 127 7.60 -4.76 1.24
C ASP A 127 7.53 -4.22 2.68
N LYS A 128 7.47 -2.89 2.87
CA LYS A 128 7.25 -2.31 4.22
C LYS A 128 5.88 -2.65 4.78
N THR A 129 4.84 -2.73 3.93
CA THR A 129 3.51 -3.21 4.34
C THR A 129 3.59 -4.65 4.85
N ALA A 130 4.33 -5.52 4.17
CA ALA A 130 4.53 -6.90 4.60
C ALA A 130 5.22 -7.00 5.97
N LEU A 131 6.22 -6.16 6.22
CA LEU A 131 6.89 -6.05 7.52
C LEU A 131 5.90 -5.69 8.63
N VAL A 132 5.10 -4.64 8.42
CA VAL A 132 4.15 -4.13 9.42
C VAL A 132 3.00 -5.11 9.68
N VAL A 133 2.45 -5.72 8.63
CA VAL A 133 1.30 -6.64 8.73
C VAL A 133 1.75 -8.06 9.17
N LYS A 134 3.05 -8.37 9.06
CA LYS A 134 3.65 -9.71 9.28
C LYS A 134 3.02 -10.79 8.40
N GLY A 135 2.70 -10.43 7.16
CA GLY A 135 2.00 -11.31 6.22
C GLY A 135 2.95 -12.21 5.41
N ARG A 136 4.21 -11.80 5.22
CA ARG A 136 5.22 -12.50 4.41
C ARG A 136 6.65 -12.05 4.76
N PRO A 137 7.68 -12.78 4.31
CA PRO A 137 9.07 -12.33 4.39
C PRO A 137 9.31 -11.02 3.63
N VAL A 138 10.19 -10.20 4.21
CA VAL A 138 10.65 -8.91 3.68
C VAL A 138 11.84 -9.17 2.76
N THR A 139 11.83 -8.58 1.56
CA THR A 139 12.89 -8.75 0.55
C THR A 139 13.76 -7.48 0.45
N ILE A 140 13.17 -6.30 0.57
CA ILE A 140 13.85 -5.01 0.41
C ILE A 140 14.29 -4.52 1.79
N HIS A 141 15.41 -5.10 2.23
CA HIS A 141 16.04 -4.78 3.50
C HIS A 141 17.20 -3.80 3.31
N GLU A 142 16.99 -2.54 3.70
CA GLU A 142 17.97 -1.44 3.56
C GLU A 142 19.39 -1.78 4.03
N PRO A 143 19.61 -2.49 5.16
CA PRO A 143 20.95 -2.90 5.59
C PRO A 143 21.70 -3.86 4.65
N LEU A 144 21.01 -4.48 3.69
CA LEU A 144 21.63 -5.35 2.68
C LEU A 144 21.96 -4.62 1.38
N PHE A 145 21.71 -3.31 1.32
CA PHE A 145 22.05 -2.53 0.14
C PHE A 145 23.57 -2.32 0.07
N GLU A 146 24.12 -2.32 -1.14
CA GLU A 146 25.54 -2.02 -1.35
C GLU A 146 25.88 -0.53 -1.11
N SER A 147 24.89 0.34 -1.28
CA SER A 147 24.94 1.78 -1.05
C SER A 147 23.68 2.25 -0.31
N GLU A 148 23.67 3.47 0.21
CA GLU A 148 22.47 4.03 0.84
C GLU A 148 21.32 4.17 -0.17
N LEU A 149 20.08 4.22 0.33
CA LEU A 149 18.91 4.52 -0.50
C LEU A 149 18.98 5.99 -0.97
N THR A 150 19.48 6.22 -2.18
CA THR A 150 19.64 7.55 -2.78
C THR A 150 18.56 7.91 -3.79
N LEU A 151 17.77 6.92 -4.26
CA LEU A 151 16.71 7.13 -5.23
C LEU A 151 15.80 8.28 -4.78
N GLN A 152 15.54 9.22 -5.70
CA GLN A 152 14.72 10.37 -5.45
C GLN A 152 13.23 10.03 -5.59
N ILE A 153 12.40 10.86 -4.97
CA ILE A 153 10.93 10.75 -5.07
C ILE A 153 10.48 11.06 -6.50
N ARG A 154 11.08 12.09 -7.12
CA ARG A 154 10.77 12.53 -8.48
C ARG A 154 12.04 12.57 -9.31
N SER A 155 11.90 12.37 -10.62
CA SER A 155 13.00 12.56 -11.56
C SER A 155 13.42 14.04 -11.61
N HIS A 156 14.69 14.29 -11.89
CA HIS A 156 15.18 15.61 -12.29
C HIS A 156 14.62 16.09 -13.63
N ARG A 157 14.14 15.17 -14.47
CA ARG A 157 13.50 15.44 -15.76
C ARG A 157 12.14 14.72 -15.78
N PRO A 158 11.15 15.21 -15.02
CA PRO A 158 9.86 14.54 -14.93
C PRO A 158 9.19 14.51 -16.31
N VAL A 159 8.73 13.31 -16.69
CA VAL A 159 7.88 13.11 -17.87
C VAL A 159 6.51 12.67 -17.39
N SER A 160 5.47 13.37 -17.86
CA SER A 160 4.08 13.02 -17.58
C SER A 160 3.77 11.66 -18.20
N LEU A 161 3.36 10.69 -17.40
CA LEU A 161 2.93 9.38 -17.88
C LEU A 161 1.46 9.39 -18.31
N PHE A 162 0.69 10.39 -17.87
CA PHE A 162 -0.65 10.64 -18.39
C PHE A 162 -0.58 11.55 -19.62
N ASP A 163 -0.94 11.03 -20.79
CA ASP A 163 -1.24 11.85 -21.98
C ASP A 163 -2.76 11.96 -22.11
N HIS A 164 -3.30 13.15 -21.82
CA HIS A 164 -4.66 13.47 -22.19
C HIS A 164 -4.59 14.11 -23.57
N GLY A 165 -4.92 13.28 -24.58
CA GLY A 165 -4.79 13.61 -26.00
C GLY A 165 -5.13 15.07 -26.30
N HIS A 166 -4.28 15.69 -27.10
CA HIS A 166 -4.32 17.10 -27.49
C HIS A 166 -5.65 17.48 -28.16
N GLY A 167 -6.70 17.68 -27.37
CA GLY A 167 -7.97 18.24 -27.79
C GLY A 167 -7.83 19.76 -27.85
N HIS A 168 -7.28 20.26 -28.95
CA HIS A 168 -7.48 21.56 -29.64
C HIS A 168 -7.99 22.82 -28.87
N ASN A 169 -7.81 22.95 -27.56
CA ASN A 169 -8.07 24.14 -26.73
C ASN A 169 -6.89 24.33 -25.77
N THR A 170 -5.97 25.19 -26.17
CA THR A 170 -4.52 24.99 -25.96
C THR A 170 -3.88 25.44 -24.65
N ASP A 171 -4.57 26.08 -23.70
CA ASP A 171 -3.84 26.64 -22.53
C ASP A 171 -4.30 26.14 -21.15
N ASN A 172 -5.56 25.71 -20.99
CA ASN A 172 -6.08 25.30 -19.67
C ASN A 172 -6.04 23.78 -19.38
N ASN A 173 -5.99 22.92 -20.42
CA ASN A 173 -6.03 21.46 -20.21
C ASN A 173 -4.66 20.84 -19.93
N ILE A 174 -3.57 21.41 -20.44
CA ILE A 174 -2.20 20.93 -20.23
C ILE A 174 -1.81 21.04 -18.74
N ASN A 175 -2.23 22.12 -18.07
CA ASN A 175 -1.97 22.32 -16.64
C ASN A 175 -2.73 21.31 -15.76
N ASN A 176 -3.94 20.88 -16.15
CA ASN A 176 -4.76 20.01 -15.31
C ASN A 176 -4.24 18.55 -15.26
N ALA A 177 -3.63 18.06 -16.34
CA ALA A 177 -3.10 16.69 -16.42
C ALA A 177 -1.87 16.50 -15.53
N GLY A 178 -0.90 17.41 -15.63
CA GLY A 178 0.28 17.41 -14.76
C GLY A 178 -0.10 17.58 -13.28
N LEU A 179 -1.06 18.47 -12.98
CA LEU A 179 -1.56 18.65 -11.62
C LEU A 179 -2.21 17.38 -11.05
N LEU A 180 -2.94 16.61 -11.86
CA LEU A 180 -3.53 15.34 -11.43
C LEU A 180 -2.45 14.29 -11.12
N GLU A 181 -1.48 14.13 -12.03
CA GLU A 181 -0.36 13.21 -11.82
C GLU A 181 0.44 13.57 -10.58
N ASP A 182 0.74 14.86 -10.40
CA ASP A 182 1.41 15.38 -9.21
C ASP A 182 0.62 15.09 -7.93
N CYS A 183 -0.70 15.32 -7.92
CA CYS A 183 -1.56 15.01 -6.78
C CYS A 183 -1.54 13.52 -6.45
N LEU A 184 -1.62 12.66 -7.46
CA LEU A 184 -1.57 11.21 -7.29
C LEU A 184 -0.23 10.74 -6.72
N LEU A 185 0.88 11.26 -7.25
CA LEU A 185 2.22 10.94 -6.76
C LEU A 185 2.41 11.42 -5.32
N ASP A 186 1.98 12.64 -5.00
CA ASP A 186 2.07 13.17 -3.64
C ASP A 186 1.27 12.33 -2.65
N GLY A 187 0.03 11.97 -2.98
CA GLY A 187 -0.78 11.10 -2.12
C GLY A 187 -0.16 9.70 -1.95
N PHE A 188 0.42 9.14 -3.02
CA PHE A 188 1.16 7.87 -2.95
C PHE A 188 2.37 7.98 -2.01
N HIS A 189 3.17 9.05 -2.12
CA HIS A 189 4.37 9.20 -1.30
C HIS A 189 4.06 9.51 0.18
N VAL A 190 2.92 10.13 0.49
CA VAL A 190 2.42 10.23 1.87
C VAL A 190 2.12 8.84 2.44
N ILE A 191 1.37 8.00 1.70
CA ILE A 191 1.08 6.61 2.09
C ILE A 191 2.38 5.81 2.27
N ARG A 192 3.34 5.97 1.35
CA ARG A 192 4.67 5.37 1.46
C ARG A 192 5.38 5.76 2.74
N ARG A 193 5.39 7.05 3.07
CA ARG A 193 6.05 7.57 4.28
C ARG A 193 5.41 6.98 5.53
N LEU A 194 4.08 6.89 5.59
CA LEU A 194 3.38 6.23 6.70
C LEU A 194 3.84 4.78 6.90
N TRP A 195 3.85 3.96 5.85
CA TRP A 195 4.31 2.56 5.94
C TRP A 195 5.77 2.45 6.34
N THR A 196 6.63 3.33 5.82
CA THR A 196 8.06 3.34 6.14
C THR A 196 8.29 3.68 7.61
N MET A 197 7.61 4.71 8.13
CA MET A 197 7.71 5.09 9.53
C MET A 197 7.17 4.01 10.46
N ALA A 198 6.02 3.41 10.13
CA ALA A 198 5.47 2.29 10.86
C ALA A 198 6.42 1.09 10.91
N ALA A 199 7.02 0.74 9.77
CA ALA A 199 7.99 -0.34 9.67
C ALA A 199 9.23 -0.08 10.55
N ARG A 200 9.77 1.15 10.52
CA ARG A 200 10.90 1.57 11.37
C ARG A 200 10.58 1.41 12.85
N VAL A 201 9.42 1.90 13.30
CA VAL A 201 9.01 1.79 14.71
C VAL A 201 8.85 0.33 15.12
N ILE A 202 8.12 -0.48 14.34
CA ILE A 202 7.86 -1.88 14.66
C ILE A 202 9.16 -2.69 14.71
N GLN A 203 10.01 -2.56 13.69
CA GLN A 203 11.27 -3.29 13.63
C GLN A 203 12.21 -2.91 14.79
N ALA A 204 12.30 -1.64 15.14
CA ALA A 204 13.15 -1.19 16.24
C ALA A 204 12.63 -1.67 17.61
N VAL A 205 11.32 -1.68 17.81
CA VAL A 205 10.66 -2.24 19.00
C VAL A 205 10.92 -3.76 19.10
N GLU A 206 10.76 -4.50 18.01
CA GLU A 206 10.96 -5.95 17.99
C GLU A 206 12.41 -6.37 18.19
N SER A 207 13.36 -5.66 17.55
CA SER A 207 14.78 -5.90 17.75
C SER A 207 15.24 -5.66 19.20
N THR A 208 14.53 -4.79 19.94
CA THR A 208 14.82 -4.53 21.35
C THR A 208 14.33 -5.68 22.23
N ARG A 209 13.19 -6.27 21.90
CA ARG A 209 12.67 -7.48 22.55
C ARG A 209 13.60 -8.69 22.35
N GLU A 210 14.14 -8.87 21.15
CA GLU A 210 15.05 -9.99 20.84
C GLU A 210 16.41 -9.85 21.54
N ARG A 211 16.95 -8.64 21.65
CA ARG A 211 18.22 -8.38 22.36
C ARG A 211 18.13 -8.49 23.88
N SER A 212 16.94 -8.49 24.46
CA SER A 212 16.77 -8.72 25.91
C SER A 212 17.30 -10.09 26.37
N TRP A 213 17.53 -11.02 25.46
CA TRP A 213 18.09 -12.34 25.75
C TRP A 213 19.63 -12.37 25.78
N ASP A 214 20.29 -11.39 25.13
CA ASP A 214 21.75 -11.31 25.02
C ASP A 214 22.29 -10.07 25.77
N ALA A 215 22.87 -10.32 26.95
CA ALA A 215 23.64 -9.41 27.81
C ALA A 215 22.87 -8.23 28.46
N HIS A 216 23.21 -7.95 29.73
CA HIS A 216 22.66 -6.84 30.51
C HIS A 216 22.80 -5.49 29.77
N PRO A 217 21.70 -4.92 29.26
CA PRO A 217 21.76 -3.64 28.57
C PRO A 217 22.09 -2.54 29.59
N HIS A 218 23.07 -1.67 29.29
CA HIS A 218 23.33 -0.52 30.13
C HIS A 218 22.09 0.41 30.15
N PRO A 219 21.65 0.89 31.33
CA PRO A 219 20.39 1.65 31.47
C PRO A 219 20.37 2.99 30.72
N LYS A 220 21.53 3.52 30.32
CA LYS A 220 21.63 4.73 29.49
C LYS A 220 21.29 4.45 28.01
N ASP A 221 21.66 3.27 27.49
CA ASP A 221 21.41 2.90 26.10
C ASP A 221 19.92 2.59 25.87
N SER A 222 19.23 2.02 26.86
CA SER A 222 17.79 1.78 26.79
C SER A 222 16.98 3.08 26.79
N SER A 223 17.39 4.08 27.59
CA SER A 223 16.71 5.38 27.66
C SER A 223 16.87 6.20 26.38
N HIS A 224 18.08 6.25 25.81
CA HIS A 224 18.32 6.95 24.54
C HIS A 224 17.55 6.32 23.38
N ARG A 225 17.49 4.98 23.32
CA ARG A 225 16.74 4.26 22.28
C ARG A 225 15.22 4.43 22.41
N ALA A 226 14.70 4.45 23.65
CA ALA A 226 13.30 4.76 23.88
C ALA A 226 12.95 6.18 23.41
N ALA A 227 13.81 7.17 23.65
CA ALA A 227 13.61 8.54 23.17
C ALA A 227 13.60 8.63 21.63
N GLN A 228 14.54 7.96 20.95
CA GLN A 228 14.58 7.88 19.49
C GLN A 228 13.32 7.21 18.92
N LEU A 229 12.82 6.17 19.57
CA LEU A 229 11.59 5.50 19.16
C LEU A 229 10.35 6.38 19.38
N SER A 230 10.31 7.13 20.48
CA SER A 230 9.26 8.11 20.74
C SER A 230 9.27 9.22 19.70
N GLU A 231 10.44 9.69 19.27
CA GLU A 231 10.59 10.67 18.20
C GLU A 231 10.09 10.12 16.86
N ALA A 232 10.48 8.89 16.49
CA ALA A 232 10.01 8.25 15.26
C ALA A 232 8.48 8.02 15.26
N TYR A 233 7.92 7.64 16.41
CA TYR A 233 6.47 7.53 16.59
C TYR A 233 5.78 8.88 16.52
N PHE A 234 6.36 9.92 17.12
CA PHE A 234 5.84 11.27 17.06
C PHE A 234 5.84 11.81 15.63
N GLU A 235 6.93 11.61 14.88
CA GLU A 235 7.00 11.95 13.46
C GLU A 235 5.92 11.22 12.64
N MET A 236 5.68 9.95 12.93
CA MET A 236 4.58 9.20 12.32
C MET A 236 3.22 9.85 12.62
N ILE A 237 2.97 10.29 13.85
CA ILE A 237 1.73 10.96 14.27
C ILE A 237 1.60 12.36 13.62
N THR A 238 2.67 13.14 13.52
CA THR A 238 2.60 14.49 12.93
C THR A 238 2.21 14.44 11.46
N LEU A 239 2.67 13.43 10.72
CA LEU A 239 2.24 13.17 9.34
C LEU A 239 0.73 12.95 9.18
N THR A 240 0.04 12.63 10.28
CA THR A 240 -1.41 12.38 10.30
C THR A 240 -2.22 13.66 10.53
N HIS A 241 -1.57 14.71 11.06
CA HIS A 241 -2.20 15.98 11.41
C HIS A 241 -2.11 17.01 10.28
N ASP A 242 -1.08 16.90 9.42
CA ASP A 242 -0.98 17.75 8.23
C ASP A 242 -1.86 17.16 7.12
N PRO A 243 -2.95 17.85 6.71
CA PRO A 243 -3.75 17.38 5.60
C PRO A 243 -2.87 17.29 4.35
N PRO A 244 -2.93 16.19 3.59
CA PRO A 244 -2.05 16.03 2.45
C PRO A 244 -2.20 17.18 1.44
N LEU A 245 -1.09 17.68 0.91
CA LEU A 245 -1.05 18.85 0.01
C LEU A 245 -1.98 18.72 -1.21
N TRP A 246 -2.28 17.50 -1.67
CA TRP A 246 -3.20 17.25 -2.78
C TRP A 246 -4.66 17.68 -2.48
N THR A 247 -5.07 17.76 -1.21
CA THR A 247 -6.37 18.36 -0.85
C THR A 247 -6.38 19.88 -1.06
N THR A 248 -5.25 20.54 -0.80
CA THR A 248 -5.05 21.97 -1.05
C THR A 248 -4.90 22.26 -2.55
N HIS A 249 -4.16 21.43 -3.29
CA HIS A 249 -4.02 21.55 -4.74
C HIS A 249 -5.35 21.34 -5.46
N TYR A 250 -6.17 20.37 -5.05
CA TYR A 250 -7.52 20.18 -5.58
C TYR A 250 -8.43 21.40 -5.30
N ASN A 251 -8.46 21.88 -4.06
CA ASN A 251 -9.28 23.05 -3.69
C ASN A 251 -8.83 24.30 -4.45
N SER A 252 -7.52 24.52 -4.57
CA SER A 252 -6.94 25.65 -5.33
C SER A 252 -7.24 25.55 -6.83
N ALA A 253 -7.16 24.36 -7.43
CA ALA A 253 -7.51 24.15 -8.84
C ALA A 253 -9.01 24.38 -9.12
N ARG A 254 -9.86 24.03 -8.14
CA ARG A 254 -11.31 24.27 -8.19
C ARG A 254 -11.64 25.76 -8.03
N ASP A 255 -11.00 26.45 -7.09
CA ASP A 255 -11.26 27.87 -6.80
C ASP A 255 -10.71 28.82 -7.88
N SER A 256 -9.75 28.36 -8.68
CA SER A 256 -9.18 29.12 -9.80
C SER A 256 -10.10 29.19 -11.04
N ARG A 257 -11.24 28.47 -11.05
CA ARG A 257 -12.17 28.45 -12.19
C ARG A 257 -13.27 29.50 -12.03
N SER A 258 -13.48 30.32 -13.08
CA SER A 258 -14.51 31.35 -13.10
C SER A 258 -15.92 30.76 -12.94
N PRO A 259 -16.82 31.40 -12.14
CA PRO A 259 -18.19 30.93 -11.92
C PRO A 259 -19.10 30.89 -13.16
N ALA A 260 -18.66 31.39 -14.31
CA ALA A 260 -19.47 31.54 -15.52
C ALA A 260 -19.57 30.27 -16.38
N ASP A 261 -18.69 29.29 -16.20
CA ASP A 261 -18.69 28.00 -16.94
C ASP A 261 -19.38 26.87 -16.14
N SER A 262 -20.23 27.22 -15.18
CA SER A 262 -20.75 26.33 -14.14
C SER A 262 -21.82 25.34 -14.62
N GLY A 263 -21.39 24.29 -15.31
CA GLY A 263 -21.84 22.93 -15.02
C GLY A 263 -20.68 22.16 -14.41
N PRO A 264 -20.88 21.23 -13.45
CA PRO A 264 -19.82 20.28 -13.11
C PRO A 264 -19.53 19.47 -14.38
N GLY A 265 -18.47 19.84 -15.11
CA GLY A 265 -18.01 19.05 -16.24
C GLY A 265 -17.72 17.64 -15.76
N ALA A 266 -17.97 16.63 -16.61
CA ALA A 266 -17.69 15.23 -16.28
C ALA A 266 -16.26 15.03 -15.70
N TRP A 267 -15.30 15.83 -16.19
CA TRP A 267 -13.93 15.89 -15.71
C TRP A 267 -13.78 16.20 -14.20
N ASP A 268 -14.56 17.14 -13.67
CA ASP A 268 -14.47 17.52 -12.25
C ASP A 268 -15.01 16.42 -11.34
N LYS A 269 -16.00 15.68 -11.85
CA LYS A 269 -16.55 14.52 -11.15
C LYS A 269 -15.57 13.35 -11.13
N ASP A 270 -14.94 13.06 -12.28
CA ASP A 270 -13.97 11.96 -12.41
C ASP A 270 -12.71 12.23 -11.57
N LEU A 271 -12.20 13.46 -11.62
CA LEU A 271 -11.08 13.90 -10.79
C LEU A 271 -11.42 13.81 -9.29
N ALA A 272 -12.60 14.28 -8.88
CA ALA A 272 -13.04 14.19 -7.50
C ALA A 272 -13.15 12.72 -7.04
N ASP A 273 -13.61 11.80 -7.89
CA ASP A 273 -13.69 10.38 -7.55
C ASP A 273 -12.30 9.75 -7.39
N ILE A 274 -11.34 10.08 -8.27
CA ILE A 274 -9.95 9.60 -8.18
C ILE A 274 -9.28 10.08 -6.88
N VAL A 275 -9.39 11.38 -6.60
CA VAL A 275 -8.90 12.02 -5.37
C VAL A 275 -9.56 11.40 -4.14
N GLN A 276 -10.87 11.17 -4.17
CA GLN A 276 -11.59 10.54 -3.06
C GLN A 276 -11.18 9.07 -2.85
N ARG A 277 -10.85 8.32 -3.90
CA ARG A 277 -10.29 6.96 -3.74
C ARG A 277 -8.95 7.01 -3.03
N GLN A 278 -8.04 7.88 -3.45
CA GLN A 278 -6.75 8.04 -2.79
C GLN A 278 -6.90 8.45 -1.31
N ARG A 279 -7.92 9.28 -0.99
CA ARG A 279 -8.29 9.63 0.39
C ARG A 279 -8.67 8.40 1.19
N THR A 280 -9.47 7.53 0.59
CA THR A 280 -9.90 6.27 1.18
C THR A 280 -8.70 5.39 1.50
N SER A 281 -7.79 5.18 0.54
CA SER A 281 -6.56 4.40 0.74
C SER A 281 -5.70 4.96 1.87
N TYR A 282 -5.58 6.30 1.94
CA TYR A 282 -4.84 7.00 2.99
C TYR A 282 -5.46 6.78 4.36
N LEU A 283 -6.77 7.01 4.54
CA LEU A 283 -7.44 6.90 5.83
C LEU A 283 -7.43 5.46 6.35
N ILE A 284 -7.70 4.48 5.49
CA ILE A 284 -7.66 3.05 5.85
C ILE A 284 -6.24 2.69 6.30
N THR A 285 -5.23 3.11 5.54
CA THR A 285 -3.82 2.87 5.86
C THR A 285 -3.44 3.50 7.19
N LEU A 286 -3.76 4.79 7.38
CA LEU A 286 -3.47 5.54 8.59
C LEU A 286 -4.00 4.84 9.84
N HIS A 287 -5.29 4.52 9.85
CA HIS A 287 -5.92 3.92 11.03
C HIS A 287 -5.49 2.46 11.24
N SER A 288 -5.22 1.70 10.17
CA SER A 288 -4.65 0.36 10.31
C SER A 288 -3.24 0.39 10.91
N ILE A 289 -2.38 1.31 10.48
CA ILE A 289 -1.03 1.51 11.04
C ILE A 289 -1.09 1.86 12.52
N LYS A 290 -2.00 2.76 12.94
CA LYS A 290 -2.17 3.10 14.36
C LYS A 290 -2.43 1.85 15.20
N VAL A 291 -3.35 0.99 14.77
CA VAL A 291 -3.67 -0.27 15.44
C VAL A 291 -2.48 -1.24 15.45
N PHE A 292 -1.76 -1.38 14.33
CA PHE A 292 -0.64 -2.31 14.22
C PHE A 292 0.56 -1.87 15.06
N VAL A 293 0.92 -0.59 15.04
CA VAL A 293 2.01 -0.04 15.86
C VAL A 293 1.66 -0.17 17.34
N LEU A 294 0.44 0.19 17.76
CA LEU A 294 0.01 0.02 19.15
C LEU A 294 0.15 -1.44 19.58
N SER A 295 -0.31 -2.38 18.75
CA SER A 295 -0.25 -3.80 19.05
C SER A 295 1.19 -4.30 19.16
N ALA A 296 2.09 -3.90 18.26
CA ALA A 296 3.50 -4.29 18.30
C ALA A 296 4.23 -3.74 19.54
N VAL A 297 3.91 -2.51 19.94
CA VAL A 297 4.44 -1.87 21.14
C VAL A 297 3.98 -2.59 22.42
N ILE A 298 2.71 -2.98 22.47
CA ILE A 298 2.15 -3.78 23.59
C ILE A 298 2.80 -5.17 23.63
N GLU A 299 2.87 -5.87 22.49
CA GLU A 299 3.47 -7.21 22.38
C GLU A 299 4.98 -7.23 22.74
N SER A 300 5.64 -6.08 22.72
CA SER A 300 7.05 -5.92 23.05
C SER A 300 7.29 -5.23 24.39
N ASN A 301 6.24 -4.94 25.17
CA ASN A 301 6.30 -4.26 26.47
C ASN A 301 6.99 -2.89 26.44
N MET A 302 6.84 -2.13 25.34
CA MET A 302 7.47 -0.80 25.18
C MET A 302 6.46 0.35 25.16
N THR A 303 5.37 0.26 25.92
CA THR A 303 4.25 1.23 25.92
C THR A 303 4.65 2.66 26.27
N GLN A 304 5.79 2.84 26.92
CA GLN A 304 6.40 4.14 27.22
C GLN A 304 6.73 4.94 25.95
N ILE A 305 7.06 4.27 24.82
CA ILE A 305 7.39 4.92 23.55
C ILE A 305 6.25 5.83 23.07
N ILE A 306 5.02 5.39 23.31
CA ILE A 306 3.79 6.03 22.87
C ILE A 306 3.09 6.79 24.01
N GLY A 307 3.76 6.96 25.15
CA GLY A 307 3.24 7.69 26.31
C GLY A 307 2.08 7.01 27.04
N LEU A 308 1.93 5.68 26.91
CA LEU A 308 0.87 4.94 27.60
C LEU A 308 1.37 4.26 28.87
N SER A 309 0.45 4.09 29.84
CA SER A 309 0.72 3.29 31.04
C SER A 309 0.88 1.80 30.70
N THR A 310 1.48 1.03 31.61
CA THR A 310 1.58 -0.43 31.49
C THR A 310 0.36 -1.15 32.06
N GLU A 311 -0.69 -0.41 32.44
CA GLU A 311 -1.88 -0.99 33.05
C GLU A 311 -2.71 -1.77 32.00
N PRO A 312 -2.98 -3.08 32.21
CA PRO A 312 -3.63 -3.92 31.21
C PRO A 312 -4.99 -3.39 30.74
N LEU A 313 -5.79 -2.82 31.66
CA LEU A 313 -7.09 -2.25 31.34
C LEU A 313 -6.97 -1.03 30.42
N ALA A 314 -6.05 -0.11 30.73
CA ALA A 314 -5.83 1.09 29.93
C ALA A 314 -5.35 0.75 28.51
N LEU A 315 -4.46 -0.24 28.38
CA LEU A 315 -3.99 -0.73 27.09
C LEU A 315 -5.12 -1.37 26.27
N ALA A 316 -5.91 -2.23 26.89
CA ALA A 316 -7.02 -2.89 26.21
C ALA A 316 -8.11 -1.89 25.78
N MET A 317 -8.41 -0.89 26.61
CA MET A 317 -9.31 0.22 26.23
C MET A 317 -8.78 0.98 25.02
N ARG A 318 -7.47 1.29 24.99
CA ARG A 318 -6.86 2.01 23.88
C ARG A 318 -6.86 1.21 22.58
N GLN A 319 -6.66 -0.11 22.65
CA GLN A 319 -6.75 -0.98 21.47
C GLN A 319 -8.18 -1.02 20.90
N VAL A 320 -9.19 -1.12 21.76
CA VAL A 320 -10.60 -1.07 21.35
C VAL A 320 -10.95 0.28 20.73
N GLU A 321 -10.48 1.39 21.32
CA GLU A 321 -10.70 2.74 20.78
C GLU A 321 -10.13 2.89 19.37
N GLN A 322 -8.87 2.51 19.14
CA GLN A 322 -8.26 2.61 17.81
C GLN A 322 -8.91 1.68 16.78
N ALA A 323 -9.34 0.49 17.20
CA ALA A 323 -10.08 -0.41 16.32
C ALA A 323 -11.47 0.16 15.96
N GLN A 324 -12.13 0.84 16.89
CA GLN A 324 -13.38 1.56 16.63
C GLN A 324 -13.16 2.73 15.67
N ASP A 325 -12.07 3.49 15.80
CA ASP A 325 -11.72 4.55 14.86
C ASP A 325 -11.49 4.01 13.44
N PHE A 326 -10.78 2.88 13.33
CA PHE A 326 -10.60 2.19 12.04
C PHE A 326 -11.94 1.77 11.43
N LEU A 327 -12.84 1.20 12.24
CA LEU A 327 -14.18 0.82 11.80
C LEU A 327 -15.03 2.03 11.37
N ASN A 328 -14.96 3.13 12.12
CA ASN A 328 -15.66 4.38 11.77
C ASN A 328 -15.21 4.90 10.40
N VAL A 329 -13.91 4.81 10.10
CA VAL A 329 -13.38 5.17 8.79
C VAL A 329 -13.98 4.29 7.69
N LEU A 330 -13.96 2.96 7.88
CA LEU A 330 -14.52 2.02 6.91
C LEU A 330 -16.01 2.30 6.63
N GLU A 331 -16.78 2.67 7.65
CA GLU A 331 -18.20 2.98 7.48
C GLU A 331 -18.46 4.38 6.89
N SER A 332 -17.48 5.29 6.99
CA SER A 332 -17.60 6.65 6.47
C SER A 332 -17.32 6.78 4.97
N VAL A 333 -16.60 5.82 4.38
CA VAL A 333 -16.17 5.86 2.98
C VAL A 333 -17.18 5.17 2.05
N PRO A 334 -17.29 5.60 0.77
CA PRO A 334 -18.15 4.92 -0.19
C PRO A 334 -17.78 3.45 -0.34
N PHE A 335 -18.79 2.55 -0.29
CA PHE A 335 -18.55 1.11 -0.35
C PHE A 335 -17.84 0.67 -1.65
N LEU A 336 -18.12 1.33 -2.77
CA LEU A 336 -17.41 1.09 -4.04
C LEU A 336 -15.90 1.35 -3.93
N HIS A 337 -15.48 2.34 -3.14
CA HIS A 337 -14.06 2.62 -2.92
C HIS A 337 -13.41 1.53 -2.06
N LEU A 338 -14.13 0.99 -1.07
CA LEU A 338 -13.66 -0.19 -0.32
C LEU A 338 -13.50 -1.43 -1.20
N GLN A 339 -14.44 -1.67 -2.12
CA GLN A 339 -14.34 -2.78 -3.07
C GLN A 339 -13.13 -2.61 -4.01
N ALA A 340 -12.84 -1.38 -4.44
CA ALA A 340 -11.71 -1.08 -5.31
C ALA A 340 -10.35 -1.31 -4.62
N GLU A 341 -10.25 -1.15 -3.30
CA GLU A 341 -9.03 -1.50 -2.54
C GLU A 341 -8.74 -3.02 -2.55
N GLY A 342 -9.76 -3.84 -2.81
CA GLY A 342 -9.66 -5.28 -2.95
C GLY A 342 -9.09 -6.00 -1.73
N GLU A 343 -8.35 -7.09 -1.97
CA GLU A 343 -7.85 -7.98 -0.92
C GLU A 343 -6.83 -7.32 0.03
N GLN A 344 -6.19 -6.22 -0.36
CA GLN A 344 -5.27 -5.49 0.54
C GLN A 344 -6.02 -4.81 1.69
N CYS A 345 -7.19 -4.22 1.43
CA CYS A 345 -8.04 -3.67 2.48
C CYS A 345 -8.61 -4.78 3.36
N VAL A 346 -9.07 -5.86 2.73
CA VAL A 346 -9.57 -7.03 3.44
C VAL A 346 -8.53 -7.61 4.41
N GLU A 347 -7.26 -7.71 4.02
CA GLU A 347 -6.20 -8.20 4.90
C GLU A 347 -6.03 -7.32 6.15
N LYS A 348 -6.10 -5.99 5.98
CA LYS A 348 -6.08 -5.04 7.10
C LYS A 348 -7.27 -5.27 8.04
N ILE A 349 -8.48 -5.44 7.47
CA ILE A 349 -9.70 -5.73 8.24
C ILE A 349 -9.57 -7.04 9.02
N ARG A 350 -9.12 -8.12 8.38
CA ARG A 350 -8.87 -9.42 9.02
C ARG A 350 -7.88 -9.31 10.18
N ARG A 351 -6.81 -8.54 9.99
CA ARG A 351 -5.79 -8.36 11.02
C ARG A 351 -6.32 -7.62 12.24
N VAL A 352 -7.06 -6.52 12.03
CA VAL A 352 -7.72 -5.79 13.13
C VAL A 352 -8.76 -6.68 13.82
N GLY A 353 -9.56 -7.42 13.06
CA GLY A 353 -10.52 -8.40 13.60
C GLY A 353 -9.84 -9.47 14.48
N THR A 354 -8.69 -9.99 14.05
CA THR A 354 -7.91 -10.96 14.84
C THR A 354 -7.44 -10.38 16.17
N LEU A 355 -7.00 -9.11 16.17
CA LEU A 355 -6.58 -8.42 17.40
C LEU A 355 -7.76 -8.23 18.37
N LEU A 356 -8.93 -7.87 17.86
CA LEU A 356 -10.15 -7.74 18.66
C LEU A 356 -10.62 -9.07 19.25
N LEU A 357 -10.59 -10.15 18.47
CA LEU A 357 -10.94 -11.49 18.96
C LEU A 357 -9.97 -11.98 20.04
N LYS A 358 -8.66 -11.68 19.89
CA LYS A 358 -7.68 -11.94 20.95
C LYS A 358 -8.05 -11.17 22.23
N LEU A 359 -8.35 -9.88 22.12
CA LEU A 359 -8.75 -9.05 23.27
C LEU A 359 -10.03 -9.54 23.95
N GLU A 360 -11.01 -9.98 23.18
CA GLU A 360 -12.22 -10.61 23.72
C GLU A 360 -11.87 -11.87 24.52
N SER A 361 -10.96 -12.69 24.02
CA SER A 361 -10.58 -13.93 24.70
C SER A 361 -9.72 -13.70 25.96
N SER A 362 -8.85 -12.69 25.95
CA SER A 362 -7.80 -12.50 26.96
C SER A 362 -8.09 -11.45 28.03
N SER A 363 -9.11 -10.60 27.84
CA SER A 363 -9.42 -9.52 28.80
C SER A 363 -10.29 -10.01 29.95
N ASP A 364 -9.91 -9.66 31.19
CA ASP A 364 -10.71 -9.93 32.39
C ASP A 364 -11.89 -8.95 32.56
N ASN A 365 -11.87 -7.83 31.84
CA ASN A 365 -12.91 -6.81 31.95
C ASN A 365 -14.07 -7.08 30.98
N SER A 366 -15.27 -7.30 31.53
CA SER A 366 -16.48 -7.63 30.77
C SER A 366 -16.87 -6.57 29.74
N MET A 367 -16.66 -5.28 30.03
CA MET A 367 -16.98 -4.18 29.12
C MET A 367 -16.01 -4.14 27.93
N VAL A 368 -14.72 -4.36 28.17
CA VAL A 368 -13.71 -4.49 27.11
C VAL A 368 -14.05 -5.67 26.20
N ARG A 369 -14.38 -6.83 26.77
CA ARG A 369 -14.79 -8.02 26.00
C ARG A 369 -16.01 -7.71 25.13
N PHE A 370 -17.05 -7.12 25.73
CA PHE A 370 -18.27 -6.76 25.01
C PHE A 370 -18.00 -5.82 23.84
N ARG A 371 -17.21 -4.75 24.07
CA ARG A 371 -16.86 -3.79 23.02
C ARG A 371 -15.98 -4.39 21.93
N ALA A 372 -15.02 -5.23 22.29
CA ALA A 372 -14.15 -5.91 21.34
C ALA A 372 -14.96 -6.86 20.43
N ASN A 373 -15.86 -7.65 21.02
CA ASN A 373 -16.77 -8.53 20.27
C ASN A 373 -17.68 -7.73 19.33
N GLN A 374 -18.29 -6.64 19.81
CA GLN A 374 -19.14 -5.77 19.00
C GLN A 374 -18.42 -5.23 17.77
N CYS A 375 -17.17 -4.76 17.94
CA CYS A 375 -16.35 -4.29 16.82
C CYS A 375 -15.98 -5.43 15.86
N ALA A 376 -15.58 -6.59 16.39
CA ALA A 376 -15.20 -7.74 15.58
C ALA A 376 -16.36 -8.22 14.69
N MET A 377 -17.58 -8.30 15.24
CA MET A 377 -18.77 -8.71 14.49
C MET A 377 -19.10 -7.76 13.33
N ARG A 378 -18.93 -6.45 13.52
CA ARG A 378 -19.12 -5.46 12.43
C ARG A 378 -18.07 -5.61 11.34
N LEU A 379 -16.82 -5.90 11.70
CA LEU A 379 -15.79 -6.19 10.70
C LEU A 379 -16.09 -7.48 9.93
N VAL A 380 -16.63 -8.51 10.59
CA VAL A 380 -17.07 -9.76 9.93
C VAL A 380 -18.21 -9.50 8.93
N ASP A 381 -19.21 -8.69 9.30
CA ASP A 381 -20.29 -8.29 8.37
C ASP A 381 -19.73 -7.55 7.15
N LEU A 382 -18.81 -6.61 7.37
CA LEU A 382 -18.16 -5.88 6.29
C LEU A 382 -17.36 -6.81 5.37
N LEU A 383 -16.62 -7.77 5.93
CA LEU A 383 -15.86 -8.77 5.17
C LEU A 383 -16.77 -9.64 4.30
N ALA A 384 -17.93 -10.06 4.82
CA ALA A 384 -18.91 -10.83 4.06
C ALA A 384 -19.46 -10.04 2.87
N ARG A 385 -19.71 -8.73 3.07
CA ARG A 385 -20.19 -7.83 2.00
C ARG A 385 -19.12 -7.55 0.94
N LEU A 386 -17.84 -7.55 1.31
CA LEU A 386 -16.73 -7.35 0.37
C LEU A 386 -16.43 -8.59 -0.49
N ASP A 387 -17.17 -9.69 -0.33
CA ASP A 387 -17.03 -10.93 -1.11
C ASP A 387 -15.60 -11.48 -1.10
N SER A 388 -14.98 -11.51 0.08
CA SER A 388 -13.57 -11.92 0.13
C SER A 388 -13.38 -13.42 -0.04
N LYS A 389 -12.61 -13.75 -1.08
CA LYS A 389 -12.39 -15.12 -1.59
C LYS A 389 -11.40 -15.95 -0.78
N ALA A 390 -10.60 -15.34 0.10
CA ALA A 390 -9.61 -16.10 0.87
C ALA A 390 -10.25 -17.06 1.90
N SER A 391 -11.53 -16.88 2.23
CA SER A 391 -12.27 -17.77 3.13
C SER A 391 -12.67 -19.09 2.45
N ASP A 392 -12.78 -19.12 1.11
CA ASP A 392 -13.27 -20.28 0.37
C ASP A 392 -12.25 -21.44 0.33
N LEU A 393 -10.96 -21.15 0.57
CA LEU A 393 -9.89 -22.15 0.60
C LEU A 393 -9.69 -22.82 1.97
N LEU A 394 -10.30 -22.32 3.04
CA LEU A 394 -10.24 -22.94 4.38
C LEU A 394 -11.37 -23.97 4.61
N GLY A 395 -12.27 -24.13 3.65
CA GLY A 395 -13.38 -25.09 3.69
C GLY A 395 -13.29 -26.24 2.67
N GLY A 396 -12.12 -26.44 2.04
CA GLY A 396 -11.87 -27.48 1.04
C GLY A 396 -11.02 -28.64 1.54
#